data_AF-A0A2W6E0H6-F1
#
_entry.id   AF-A0A2W6E0H6-F1
#
_cell.length_a   1.000
_cell.length_b   1.000
_cell.length_c   1.000
_cell.angle_alpha   90.00
_cell.angle_beta   90.00
_cell.angle_gamma   90.00
#
_symmetry.space_group_name_H-M   'P 1'
#
loop_
_entity.id
_entity.type
_entity.pdbx_description
1 polymer ?
#
loop_
_entity_poly.entity_id
_entity_poly.type
_entity_poly.pdbx_seq_one_letter_code
_entity_poly.pdbx_strand_id
1 'polypeptide(L)'
;MMRKLPHVTLLFWILKIVAVTLGETAGDLLGITLKIGYVVTALIFIAFFLVVVVTQVVAKRFYSALFWAVVLGTSMVGTEISDFLNRGFGHGSSQHGIGYAWGAVILTSILAIVFLVWWRTGQTYDVEN
;
A
#
# COMPACT_ATOMS: atom_id res chain seq x y z
N MET A 1 26.07 -4.70 -13.10
CA MET A 1 25.10 -3.86 -12.37
C MET A 1 24.24 -4.77 -11.50
N MET A 2 24.18 -4.53 -10.18
CA MET A 2 23.22 -5.23 -9.31
C MET A 2 21.85 -4.61 -9.54
N ARG A 3 20.96 -5.34 -10.21
CA ARG A 3 19.61 -4.87 -10.53
C ARG A 3 18.80 -4.76 -9.23
N LYS A 4 18.20 -3.59 -8.98
CA LYS A 4 17.40 -3.32 -7.77
C LYS A 4 15.99 -3.92 -7.83
N LEU A 5 15.57 -4.42 -8.99
CA LEU A 5 14.22 -4.91 -9.25
C LEU A 5 14.21 -6.43 -9.53
N PRO A 6 13.19 -7.16 -9.05
CA PRO A 6 12.96 -8.54 -9.46
C PRO A 6 12.80 -8.65 -10.98
N HIS A 7 13.24 -9.77 -11.56
CA HIS A 7 12.95 -10.03 -12.97
C HIS A 7 11.43 -10.13 -13.17
N VAL A 8 10.91 -9.44 -14.20
CA VAL A 8 9.51 -9.48 -14.61
C VAL A 8 9.21 -10.83 -15.26
N THR A 9 9.18 -11.87 -14.43
CA THR A 9 8.85 -13.24 -14.81
C THR A 9 7.41 -13.56 -14.46
N LEU A 10 6.95 -14.77 -14.79
CA LEU A 10 5.64 -15.26 -14.34
C LEU A 10 5.52 -15.22 -12.80
N LEU A 11 6.60 -15.56 -12.08
CA LEU A 11 6.63 -15.54 -10.62
C LEU A 11 6.41 -14.12 -10.06
N PHE A 12 6.93 -13.09 -10.73
CA PHE A 12 6.69 -11.70 -10.35
C PHE A 12 5.19 -11.37 -10.38
N TRP A 13 4.49 -11.75 -11.45
CA TRP A 13 3.06 -11.50 -11.57
C TRP A 13 2.25 -12.29 -10.54
N ILE A 14 2.60 -13.55 -10.29
CA ILE A 14 1.96 -14.36 -9.25
C ILE A 14 2.10 -13.69 -7.88
N LEU A 15 3.32 -13.31 -7.49
CA LEU A 15 3.57 -12.67 -6.20
C LEU A 15 2.88 -11.31 -6.09
N LYS A 16 2.79 -10.54 -7.19
CA LYS A 16 2.07 -9.26 -7.22
C LYS A 16 0.58 -9.43 -6.98
N ILE A 17 -0.05 -10.41 -7.65
CA ILE A 17 -1.47 -10.72 -7.45
C ILE A 17 -1.69 -11.17 -6.01
N VAL A 18 -0.88 -12.11 -5.51
CA VAL A 18 -0.97 -12.57 -4.12
C VAL A 18 -0.83 -11.41 -3.14
N ALA A 19 0.13 -10.51 -3.34
CA ALA A 19 0.34 -9.38 -2.45
C ALA A 19 -0.86 -8.43 -2.41
N VAL A 20 -1.47 -8.14 -3.56
CA VAL A 20 -2.63 -7.24 -3.62
C VAL A 20 -3.89 -7.90 -3.05
N THR A 21 -4.17 -9.15 -3.42
CA THR A 21 -5.33 -9.90 -2.92
C THR A 21 -5.23 -10.16 -1.41
N LEU A 22 -4.03 -10.50 -0.92
CA LEU A 22 -3.80 -10.72 0.51
C LEU A 22 -3.95 -9.41 1.29
N GLY A 23 -3.53 -8.28 0.71
CA GLY A 23 -3.71 -6.97 1.33
C GLY A 23 -5.17 -6.65 1.62
N GLU A 24 -6.03 -6.82 0.61
CA GLU A 24 -7.49 -6.66 0.74
C GLU A 24 -8.08 -7.61 1.78
N THR A 25 -7.77 -8.90 1.65
CA THR A 25 -8.37 -9.95 2.47
C THR A 25 -7.96 -9.82 3.94
N ALA A 26 -6.71 -9.43 4.22
CA ALA A 26 -6.23 -9.20 5.57
C ALA A 26 -6.93 -7.98 6.21
N GLY A 27 -7.17 -6.94 5.42
CA GLY A 27 -7.91 -5.76 5.83
C GLY A 27 -9.34 -6.08 6.27
N ASP A 28 -10.10 -6.71 5.38
CA ASP A 28 -11.48 -7.14 5.67
C ASP A 28 -11.56 -8.12 6.86
N LEU A 29 -10.56 -9.00 7.01
CA LEU A 29 -10.48 -9.91 8.16
C LEU A 29 -10.36 -9.14 9.47
N LEU A 30 -9.41 -8.21 9.57
CA LEU A 30 -9.18 -7.47 10.81
C LEU A 30 -10.27 -6.42 11.05
N GLY A 31 -10.53 -5.57 10.05
CA GLY A 31 -11.48 -4.48 10.11
C GLY A 31 -12.91 -4.97 10.34
N ILE A 32 -13.41 -5.86 9.47
CA ILE A 32 -14.82 -6.27 9.46
C ILE A 32 -15.05 -7.52 10.30
N THR A 33 -14.33 -8.61 9.99
CA THR A 33 -14.64 -9.93 10.55
C THR A 33 -14.32 -10.00 12.04
N LEU A 34 -13.15 -9.49 12.45
CA LEU A 34 -12.77 -9.39 13.86
C LEU A 34 -13.34 -8.14 14.56
N LYS A 35 -14.05 -7.28 13.82
CA LYS A 35 -14.67 -6.04 14.32
C LYS A 35 -13.70 -5.08 15.01
N ILE A 36 -12.43 -5.08 14.59
CA ILE A 36 -11.40 -4.19 15.12
C ILE A 36 -11.62 -2.75 14.62
N GLY A 37 -12.24 -2.60 13.44
CA GLY A 37 -12.55 -1.32 12.82
C GLY A 37 -11.41 -0.75 11.97
N TYR A 38 -11.76 0.02 10.95
CA TYR A 38 -10.81 0.47 9.91
C TYR A 38 -9.65 1.32 10.45
N VAL A 39 -9.90 2.18 11.44
CA VAL A 39 -8.83 3.05 12.00
C VAL A 39 -7.76 2.23 12.71
N VAL A 40 -8.16 1.29 13.56
CA VAL A 40 -7.22 0.47 14.32
C VAL A 40 -6.48 -0.49 13.39
N THR A 41 -7.17 -1.10 12.43
CA THR A 41 -6.55 -1.92 11.38
C THR A 41 -5.53 -1.13 10.56
N ALA A 42 -5.87 0.09 10.12
CA ALA A 42 -4.96 0.97 9.39
C ALA A 42 -3.71 1.30 10.21
N LEU A 43 -3.83 1.57 11.52
CA LEU A 43 -2.69 1.81 12.40
C LEU A 43 -1.78 0.58 12.52
N ILE A 44 -2.36 -0.63 12.63
CA ILE A 44 -1.59 -1.88 12.66
C ILE A 44 -0.82 -2.06 11.35
N PHE A 45 -1.46 -1.85 10.20
CA PHE A 45 -0.82 -1.99 8.90
C PHE A 45 0.23 -0.90 8.64
N ILE A 46 0.00 0.34 9.06
CA ILE A 46 1.00 1.41 8.99
C ILE A 46 2.21 1.05 9.86
N ALA A 47 2.00 0.56 11.08
CA ALA A 47 3.10 0.14 11.95
C ALA A 47 3.91 -1.00 11.31
N PHE A 48 3.24 -2.02 10.78
CA PHE A 48 3.88 -3.11 10.03
C PHE A 48 4.67 -2.57 8.83
N PHE A 49 4.05 -1.74 8.00
CA PHE A 49 4.66 -1.15 6.82
C PHE A 49 5.90 -0.31 7.16
N LEU A 50 5.82 0.51 8.22
CA LEU A 50 6.94 1.33 8.68
C LEU A 50 8.13 0.47 9.11
N VAL A 51 7.89 -0.61 9.87
CA VAL A 51 8.96 -1.54 10.26
C VAL A 51 9.64 -2.14 9.04
N VAL A 52 8.86 -2.64 8.08
CA VAL A 52 9.41 -3.30 6.89
C VAL A 52 10.12 -2.30 5.97
N VAL A 53 9.55 -1.11 5.73
CA VAL A 53 10.15 -0.12 4.83
C VAL A 53 11.44 0.46 5.41
N VAL A 54 11.49 0.72 6.72
CA VAL A 54 12.73 1.17 7.39
C VAL A 54 13.79 0.09 7.29
N THR A 55 13.42 -1.17 7.52
CA THR A 55 14.33 -2.30 7.37
C THR A 55 14.87 -2.40 5.94
N GLN A 56 14.03 -2.21 4.92
CA GLN A 56 14.45 -2.20 3.52
C GLN A 56 15.39 -1.03 3.19
N VAL A 57 15.10 0.17 3.68
CA VAL A 57 15.92 1.37 3.40
C VAL A 57 17.30 1.29 4.05
N VAL A 58 17.39 0.71 5.25
CA VAL A 58 18.68 0.53 5.96
C VAL A 58 19.45 -0.69 5.43
N ALA A 59 18.81 -1.63 4.74
CA ALA A 59 19.46 -2.82 4.20
C ALA A 59 20.50 -2.46 3.12
N LYS A 60 21.75 -2.89 3.35
CA LYS A 60 22.88 -2.63 2.43
C LYS A 60 22.89 -3.53 1.18
N ARG A 61 22.00 -4.51 1.10
CA ARG A 61 21.89 -5.48 0.01
C ARG A 61 20.42 -5.66 -0.36
N PHE A 62 20.17 -6.07 -1.60
CA PHE A 62 18.84 -6.40 -2.05
C PHE A 62 18.37 -7.73 -1.43
N TYR A 63 17.24 -7.69 -0.72
CA TYR A 63 16.57 -8.88 -0.19
C TYR A 63 15.18 -8.98 -0.81
N SER A 64 14.95 -10.03 -1.61
CA SER A 64 13.68 -10.25 -2.31
C SER A 64 12.49 -10.33 -1.33
N ALA A 65 12.66 -10.97 -0.17
CA ALA A 65 11.62 -11.07 0.84
C ALA A 65 11.22 -9.71 1.43
N LEU A 66 12.19 -8.81 1.71
CA LEU A 66 11.90 -7.47 2.18
C LEU A 66 11.17 -6.65 1.12
N PHE A 67 11.61 -6.74 -0.14
CA PHE A 67 10.92 -6.11 -1.26
C PHE A 67 9.45 -6.51 -1.34
N TRP A 68 9.16 -7.81 -1.31
CA TRP A 68 7.77 -8.29 -1.36
C TRP A 68 6.97 -7.94 -0.12
N ALA A 69 7.60 -7.90 1.06
CA ALA A 69 6.95 -7.46 2.30
C ALA A 69 6.59 -5.97 2.25
N VAL A 70 7.43 -5.11 1.66
CA VAL A 70 7.08 -3.70 1.42
C VAL A 70 5.92 -3.61 0.44
N VAL A 71 5.96 -4.36 -0.67
CA VAL A 71 4.85 -4.37 -1.65
C VAL A 71 3.53 -4.80 -1.00
N LEU A 72 3.55 -5.84 -0.16
CA LEU A 72 2.40 -6.30 0.61
C LEU A 72 1.90 -5.23 1.58
N GLY A 73 2.81 -4.66 2.40
CA GLY A 73 2.48 -3.63 3.38
C GLY A 73 1.89 -2.37 2.73
N THR A 74 2.42 -1.94 1.59
CA THR A 74 1.85 -0.83 0.81
C THR A 74 0.42 -1.14 0.37
N SER A 75 0.15 -2.37 -0.08
CA SER A 75 -1.19 -2.77 -0.50
C SER A 75 -2.17 -2.80 0.68
N MET A 76 -1.76 -3.37 1.81
CA MET A 76 -2.55 -3.42 3.05
C MET A 76 -2.95 -2.02 3.52
N VAL A 77 -1.97 -1.10 3.62
CA VAL A 77 -2.22 0.29 4.02
C VAL A 77 -3.11 1.01 3.00
N GLY A 78 -2.87 0.80 1.71
CA GLY A 78 -3.64 1.44 0.64
C GLY A 78 -5.12 1.05 0.64
N THR A 79 -5.41 -0.25 0.77
CA THR A 79 -6.79 -0.74 0.90
C THR A 79 -7.47 -0.12 2.11
N GLU A 80 -6.86 -0.21 3.30
CA GLU A 80 -7.50 0.25 4.53
C GLU A 80 -7.76 1.76 4.54
N ILE A 81 -6.86 2.57 3.98
CA ILE A 81 -7.10 4.01 3.84
C ILE A 81 -8.27 4.27 2.89
N SER A 82 -8.34 3.56 1.76
CA SER A 82 -9.45 3.68 0.81
C SER A 82 -10.78 3.29 1.45
N ASP A 83 -10.79 2.19 2.19
CA ASP A 83 -11.95 1.70 2.91
C ASP A 83 -12.37 2.62 4.05
N PHE A 84 -11.43 3.15 4.82
CA PHE A 84 -11.71 4.14 5.84
C PHE A 84 -12.36 5.39 5.25
N LEU A 85 -11.85 5.90 4.13
CA LEU A 85 -12.44 7.08 3.46
C LEU A 85 -13.87 6.78 2.98
N ASN A 86 -14.12 5.61 2.40
CA ASN A 86 -15.41 5.29 1.84
C ASN A 86 -16.44 4.82 2.89
N ARG A 87 -16.01 4.03 3.88
CA ARG A 87 -16.86 3.32 4.86
C ARG A 87 -16.86 3.98 6.25
N GLY A 88 -15.92 4.88 6.55
CA GLY A 88 -15.87 5.68 7.77
C GLY A 88 -15.23 4.96 8.96
N PHE A 89 -15.49 5.43 10.18
CA PHE A 89 -14.87 4.94 11.43
C PHE A 89 -15.39 3.57 11.91
N GLY A 90 -16.33 2.96 11.19
CA GLY A 90 -16.96 1.71 11.60
C GLY A 90 -16.10 0.47 11.36
N HIS A 91 -16.77 -0.68 11.44
CA HIS A 91 -16.23 -2.01 11.13
C HIS A 91 -17.16 -2.77 10.16
N GLY A 92 -18.10 -2.07 9.52
CA GLY A 92 -19.10 -2.66 8.64
C GLY A 92 -18.87 -2.25 7.19
N SER A 93 -19.44 -3.01 6.26
CA SER A 93 -19.36 -2.73 4.82
C SER A 93 -20.22 -1.54 4.37
N SER A 94 -21.04 -0.98 5.27
CA SER A 94 -21.93 0.14 4.97
C SER A 94 -21.15 1.45 4.86
N GLN A 95 -21.48 2.25 3.85
CA GLN A 95 -20.86 3.54 3.60
C GLN A 95 -21.30 4.57 4.66
N HIS A 96 -20.44 4.82 5.63
CA HIS A 96 -20.59 5.95 6.57
C HIS A 96 -19.51 7.03 6.38
N GLY A 97 -18.63 6.85 5.38
CA GLY A 97 -17.58 7.80 5.03
C GLY A 97 -18.03 8.79 3.95
N ILE A 98 -17.05 9.37 3.27
CA ILE A 98 -17.27 10.34 2.18
C ILE A 98 -17.74 9.69 0.86
N GLY A 99 -17.76 8.36 0.80
CA GLY A 99 -18.18 7.58 -0.37
C GLY A 99 -17.07 7.42 -1.42
N TYR A 100 -17.28 6.48 -2.35
CA TYR A 100 -16.26 6.05 -3.32
C TYR A 100 -15.85 7.17 -4.28
N ALA A 101 -16.80 7.98 -4.75
CA ALA A 101 -16.53 9.05 -5.71
C ALA A 101 -15.60 10.12 -5.11
N TRP A 102 -15.92 10.61 -3.91
CA TRP A 102 -15.09 11.61 -3.24
C TRP A 102 -13.76 11.03 -2.75
N GLY A 103 -13.76 9.78 -2.25
CA GLY A 103 -12.53 9.08 -1.91
C GLY A 103 -11.58 8.98 -3.11
N ALA A 104 -12.09 8.59 -4.28
CA ALA A 104 -11.31 8.52 -5.51
C ALA A 104 -10.78 9.89 -5.95
N VAL A 105 -11.59 10.95 -5.86
CA VAL A 105 -11.16 12.33 -6.17
C VAL A 105 -10.01 12.75 -5.26
N ILE A 106 -10.10 12.51 -3.95
CA ILE A 106 -9.05 12.86 -2.99
C ILE A 106 -7.76 12.08 -3.29
N LEU A 107 -7.84 10.75 -3.40
CA LEU A 107 -6.66 9.91 -3.63
C LEU A 107 -5.99 10.23 -4.98
N THR A 108 -6.78 10.46 -6.02
CA THR A 108 -6.26 10.84 -7.35
C THR A 108 -5.62 12.22 -7.33
N SER A 109 -6.22 13.18 -6.61
CA SER A 109 -5.66 14.53 -6.46
C SER A 109 -4.33 14.50 -5.71
N ILE A 110 -4.25 13.72 -4.62
CA ILE A 110 -3.00 13.52 -3.87
C ILE A 110 -1.93 12.90 -4.78
N LEU A 111 -2.28 11.86 -5.54
CA LEU A 111 -1.36 11.23 -6.48
C LEU A 111 -0.85 12.22 -7.55
N ALA A 112 -1.74 13.04 -8.11
CA ALA A 112 -1.38 14.08 -9.07
C ALA A 112 -0.43 15.13 -8.46
N ILE A 113 -0.66 15.55 -7.21
CA ILE A 113 0.24 16.45 -6.49
C ILE A 113 1.61 15.80 -6.29
N VAL A 114 1.67 14.53 -5.87
CA VAL A 114 2.95 13.80 -5.71
C VAL A 114 3.73 13.78 -7.03
N PHE A 115 3.08 13.46 -8.15
CA PHE A 115 3.72 13.48 -9.46
C PHE A 115 4.15 14.88 -9.90
N LEU A 116 3.36 15.92 -9.60
CA LEU A 116 3.72 17.29 -9.92
C LEU A 116 4.94 17.74 -9.10
N VAL A 117 4.99 17.42 -7.81
CA VAL A 117 6.15 17.71 -6.95
C VAL A 117 7.39 16.96 -7.44
N TRP A 118 7.26 15.67 -7.79
CA TRP A 118 8.37 14.90 -8.35
C TRP A 118 8.85 15.49 -9.68
N TRP A 119 7.94 15.86 -10.59
CA TRP A 119 8.32 16.49 -11.85
C TRP A 119 9.14 17.77 -11.65
N ARG A 120 8.91 18.52 -10.57
CA ARG A 120 9.70 19.70 -10.21
C ARG A 120 11.10 19.37 -9.67
N THR A 121 11.37 18.17 -9.19
CA THR A 121 12.72 17.81 -8.69
C THR A 121 13.71 17.56 -9.82
N GLY A 122 13.24 17.41 -11.07
CA GLY A 122 14.09 17.15 -12.24
C GLY A 122 14.80 15.79 -12.21
N GLN A 123 14.42 14.90 -11.28
CA GLN A 123 14.94 13.54 -11.21
C GLN A 123 14.42 12.72 -12.39
N THR A 124 15.28 11.85 -12.93
CA THR A 124 14.92 10.94 -14.02
C THR A 124 13.86 9.94 -13.55
N TYR A 125 12.95 9.56 -14.45
CA TYR A 125 12.01 8.45 -14.20
C TYR A 125 12.69 7.07 -14.22
N ASP A 126 14.01 7.05 -14.37
CA ASP A 126 14.81 5.85 -14.49
C ASP A 126 15.15 5.32 -13.09
N VAL A 127 14.55 4.19 -12.74
CA VAL A 127 14.70 3.54 -11.44
C VAL A 127 15.97 2.66 -11.39
N GLU A 128 16.65 2.46 -12.52
CA GLU A 128 17.84 1.60 -12.63
C GLU A 128 19.18 2.37 -12.57
N ASN A 129 19.17 3.70 -12.64
CA ASN A 129 20.37 4.56 -12.59
C ASN A 129 20.69 5.11 -11.20
#